data_AF-A0A8H7CM40-F1
#
_entry.id   AF-A0A8H7CM40-F1
#
_cell.length_a   1.000
_cell.length_b   1.000
_cell.length_c   1.000
_cell.angle_alpha   90.00
_cell.angle_beta   90.00
_cell.angle_gamma   90.00
#
_symmetry.space_group_name_H-M   'P 1'
#
loop_
_entity.id
_entity.type
_entity.pdbx_description
1 polymer ?
#
loop_
_entity_poly.entity_id
_entity_poly.type
_entity_poly.pdbx_seq_one_letter_code
_entity_poly.pdbx_strand_id
1 'polypeptide(L)'
;MPAQPQALVDADQAFSPVSVAPKPFAVEKYSGQRPGEEMATFLARRKASNDAYMLKETPQQKTARLQREAHAATGQVPGKSSKAARVFVWEEIDGNLIRQAVGRKNYEDRWDDFMPSQRVYDSIHNEWDLCENFGPLDDQDLAHDDWDDDGLDDEVPLLPDNDNLTRTGPHTSQSDLLILPAERQAYLQFGYIASSAATAATQLPLPTFKVTAKALGDKDLVLPANDTRLRTFFAQLKNASRLDMISPDLLDFHSPSSDINQVWEMDIASFVHAGITYYVVKQYDTPGPFVIVLSNATATLEIVQNGWGPDIASVARQLFLRGIPFQLCIKDSIVPLLREDLYLKQYSGLGYRPQGYQPNLLDYAAYTNFRDQFLMTARGHAALRYGGVVARIARAVLTFEDALLGPSDNVTYHGAHLINKRFDETYWDDQLTADELDLICGVYHVATGQTDQNGVENQQTTTISWWPRPVYFEKSGLNVGWWSPACEAFYQRRLSQITHGDATLCTQGQWKNNMKFDSKVPAYIEGAERCAAQILGTVRP
;
A
#
# COMPACT_ATOMS: atom_id res chain seq x y z
N MET A 1 11.90 -80.50 -2.63
CA MET A 1 13.17 -80.09 -3.24
C MET A 1 13.11 -78.60 -3.51
N PRO A 2 14.14 -77.82 -3.13
CA PRO A 2 14.09 -76.37 -3.10
C PRO A 2 14.40 -75.77 -4.48
N ALA A 3 13.82 -74.61 -4.79
CA ALA A 3 14.19 -73.80 -5.93
C ALA A 3 14.39 -72.35 -5.48
N GLN A 4 15.62 -71.86 -5.69
CA GLN A 4 16.06 -70.48 -5.72
C GLN A 4 17.30 -70.47 -6.63
N PRO A 5 17.74 -69.32 -7.17
CA PRO A 5 16.97 -68.23 -7.78
C PRO A 5 17.62 -67.81 -9.12
N GLN A 6 16.92 -67.05 -9.96
CA GLN A 6 17.58 -66.28 -11.02
C GLN A 6 16.97 -64.88 -11.14
N ALA A 7 17.86 -63.89 -11.06
CA ALA A 7 17.59 -62.48 -11.24
C ALA A 7 18.37 -61.96 -12.46
N LEU A 8 17.77 -60.94 -13.08
CA LEU A 8 18.35 -59.85 -13.88
C LEU A 8 19.03 -60.20 -15.22
N VAL A 9 18.43 -59.71 -16.32
CA VAL A 9 19.02 -58.59 -17.09
C VAL A 9 17.97 -57.84 -17.92
N ASP A 10 18.27 -56.55 -18.08
CA ASP A 10 17.49 -55.43 -18.60
C ASP A 10 16.95 -55.53 -20.05
N ALA A 11 15.86 -54.81 -20.29
CA ALA A 11 15.50 -54.28 -21.60
C ALA A 11 14.87 -52.89 -21.44
N ASP A 12 15.74 -51.90 -21.61
CA ASP A 12 15.44 -50.47 -21.78
C ASP A 12 14.75 -50.26 -23.14
N GLN A 13 13.47 -49.88 -23.14
CA GLN A 13 12.79 -49.32 -24.31
C GLN A 13 12.11 -48.02 -23.94
N ALA A 14 12.73 -46.94 -24.41
CA ALA A 14 12.30 -45.57 -24.33
C ALA A 14 10.90 -45.35 -24.91
N PHE A 15 9.98 -44.86 -24.08
CA PHE A 15 8.80 -44.14 -24.55
C PHE A 15 9.19 -42.69 -24.80
N SER A 16 9.22 -42.28 -26.08
CA SER A 16 9.31 -40.87 -26.44
C SER A 16 8.00 -40.16 -26.07
N PRO A 17 8.02 -39.06 -25.28
CA PRO A 17 6.82 -38.28 -25.03
C PRO A 17 6.44 -37.50 -26.28
N VAL A 18 5.19 -37.67 -26.73
CA VAL A 18 4.60 -36.84 -27.77
C VAL A 18 4.49 -35.41 -27.21
N SER A 19 5.38 -34.52 -27.66
CA SER A 19 5.30 -33.09 -27.38
C SER A 19 4.09 -32.51 -28.09
N VAL A 20 3.00 -32.33 -27.34
CA VAL A 20 1.88 -31.49 -27.78
C VAL A 20 2.35 -30.05 -27.61
N ALA A 21 2.67 -29.38 -28.73
CA ALA A 21 2.97 -27.95 -28.68
C ALA A 21 1.80 -27.20 -28.01
N PRO A 22 2.07 -26.31 -27.03
CA PRO A 22 1.00 -25.58 -26.36
C PRO A 22 0.21 -24.79 -27.39
N LYS A 23 -1.13 -24.85 -27.31
CA LYS A 23 -1.99 -24.03 -28.16
C LYS A 23 -1.66 -22.56 -27.89
N PRO A 24 -1.45 -21.72 -28.93
CA PRO A 24 -1.20 -20.30 -28.73
C PRO A 24 -2.38 -19.68 -27.98
N PHE A 25 -2.08 -18.82 -26.99
CA PHE A 25 -3.11 -18.16 -26.20
C PHE A 25 -4.02 -17.30 -27.09
N ALA A 26 -5.30 -17.28 -26.75
CA ALA A 26 -6.31 -16.51 -27.48
C ALA A 26 -6.13 -15.02 -27.19
N VAL A 27 -6.41 -14.19 -28.20
CA VAL A 27 -6.27 -12.72 -28.13
C VAL A 27 -7.59 -12.05 -28.50
N GLU A 28 -7.84 -10.83 -28.01
CA GLU A 28 -9.10 -10.13 -28.27
C GLU A 28 -9.24 -9.77 -29.76
N LYS A 29 -10.45 -9.94 -30.30
CA LYS A 29 -10.77 -9.60 -31.69
C LYS A 29 -10.66 -8.08 -31.89
N TYR A 30 -9.92 -7.67 -32.93
CA TYR A 30 -9.61 -6.26 -33.23
C TYR A 30 -8.66 -5.54 -32.27
N SER A 31 -7.98 -6.30 -31.38
CA SER A 31 -6.80 -5.83 -30.65
C SER A 31 -5.60 -5.60 -31.57
N GLY A 32 -5.52 -6.32 -32.70
CA GLY A 32 -4.34 -6.30 -33.57
C GLY A 32 -3.16 -7.13 -33.04
N GLN A 33 -3.25 -7.70 -31.83
CA GLN A 33 -2.36 -8.74 -31.33
C GLN A 33 -2.64 -10.05 -32.10
N ARG A 34 -1.60 -10.81 -32.43
CA ARG A 34 -1.73 -12.11 -33.09
C ARG A 34 -1.82 -13.23 -32.03
N PRO A 35 -2.50 -14.36 -32.30
CA PRO A 35 -2.52 -15.48 -31.37
C PRO A 35 -1.11 -15.95 -31.00
N GLY A 36 -0.83 -16.06 -29.70
CA GLY A 36 0.50 -16.42 -29.17
C GLY A 36 1.57 -15.31 -29.29
N GLU A 37 1.20 -14.09 -29.67
CA GLU A 37 2.14 -12.97 -29.78
C GLU A 37 2.26 -12.22 -28.44
N GLU A 38 3.43 -12.30 -27.82
CA GLU A 38 3.73 -11.56 -26.59
C GLU A 38 3.74 -10.04 -26.82
N MET A 39 3.49 -9.27 -25.77
CA MET A 39 3.43 -7.79 -25.81
C MET A 39 4.67 -7.16 -26.45
N ALA A 40 5.88 -7.60 -26.04
CA ALA A 40 7.13 -7.08 -26.60
C ALA A 40 7.23 -7.31 -28.12
N THR A 41 6.79 -8.49 -28.59
CA THR A 41 6.76 -8.86 -30.01
C THR A 41 5.74 -8.01 -30.79
N PHE A 42 4.56 -7.78 -30.21
CA PHE A 42 3.55 -6.88 -30.79
C PHE A 42 4.08 -5.45 -30.95
N LEU A 43 4.68 -4.88 -29.89
CA LEU A 43 5.18 -3.50 -29.90
C LEU A 43 6.33 -3.33 -30.91
N ALA A 44 7.25 -4.31 -30.98
CA ALA A 44 8.32 -4.31 -31.97
C ALA A 44 7.76 -4.35 -33.41
N ARG A 45 6.75 -5.18 -33.67
CA ARG A 45 6.08 -5.25 -34.98
C ARG A 45 5.37 -3.94 -35.33
N ARG A 46 4.67 -3.33 -34.37
CA ARG A 46 3.99 -2.03 -34.55
C ARG A 46 4.99 -0.94 -34.84
N LYS A 47 6.09 -0.87 -34.08
CA LYS A 47 7.19 0.07 -34.33
C LYS A 47 7.74 -0.05 -35.75
N ALA A 48 8.07 -1.27 -36.20
CA ALA A 48 8.58 -1.48 -37.55
C ALA A 48 7.59 -1.07 -38.65
N SER A 49 6.29 -1.32 -38.44
CA SER A 49 5.24 -0.88 -39.36
C SER A 49 5.10 0.65 -39.40
N ASN A 50 5.18 1.29 -38.23
CA ASN A 50 5.10 2.74 -38.11
C ASN A 50 6.32 3.41 -38.77
N ASP A 51 7.53 2.91 -38.55
CA ASP A 51 8.76 3.40 -39.18
C ASP A 51 8.67 3.28 -40.72
N ALA A 52 8.11 2.18 -41.25
CA ALA A 52 7.90 2.00 -42.68
C ALA A 52 6.84 2.94 -43.27
N TYR A 53 5.80 3.29 -42.50
CA TYR A 53 4.78 4.27 -42.90
C TYR A 53 5.38 5.68 -42.96
N MET A 54 6.20 6.04 -41.97
CA MET A 54 6.85 7.36 -41.86
C MET A 54 7.78 7.67 -43.05
N LEU A 55 8.34 6.65 -43.71
CA LEU A 55 9.14 6.82 -44.94
C LEU A 55 8.29 7.18 -46.17
N LYS A 56 6.99 6.88 -46.14
CA LYS A 56 6.07 7.01 -47.28
C LYS A 56 4.98 8.05 -47.06
N GLU A 57 4.95 8.70 -45.89
CA GLU A 57 3.91 9.67 -45.55
C GLU A 57 3.96 10.90 -46.45
N THR A 58 2.79 11.38 -46.87
CA THR A 58 2.69 12.65 -47.60
C THR A 58 2.84 13.85 -46.66
N PRO A 59 3.13 15.06 -47.16
CA PRO A 59 3.19 16.25 -46.32
C PRO A 59 1.91 16.50 -45.51
N GLN A 60 0.73 16.22 -46.06
CA GLN A 60 -0.55 16.35 -45.36
C GLN A 60 -0.69 15.33 -44.23
N GLN A 61 -0.28 14.08 -44.46
CA GLN A 61 -0.31 13.01 -43.44
C GLN A 61 0.67 13.31 -42.30
N LYS A 62 1.85 13.83 -42.64
CA LYS A 62 2.85 14.28 -41.67
C LYS A 62 2.30 15.37 -40.75
N THR A 63 1.65 16.39 -41.31
CA THR A 63 1.03 17.47 -40.50
C THR A 63 -0.05 16.93 -39.56
N ALA A 64 -0.93 16.04 -40.05
CA ALA A 64 -1.98 15.44 -39.22
C ALA A 64 -1.43 14.54 -38.10
N ARG A 65 -0.31 13.85 -38.34
CA ARG A 65 0.39 13.06 -37.33
C ARG A 65 1.06 13.94 -36.27
N LEU A 66 1.78 14.99 -36.68
CA LEU A 66 2.41 15.94 -35.75
C LEU A 66 1.36 16.65 -34.86
N GLN A 67 0.19 16.97 -35.40
CA GLN A 67 -0.93 17.51 -34.61
C GLN A 67 -1.43 16.51 -33.57
N ARG A 68 -1.53 15.22 -33.92
CA ARG A 68 -1.91 14.14 -32.99
C ARG A 68 -0.86 13.93 -31.90
N GLU A 69 0.42 13.94 -32.24
CA GLU A 69 1.53 13.83 -31.27
C GLU A 69 1.54 15.01 -30.31
N ALA A 70 1.35 16.24 -30.81
CA ALA A 70 1.25 17.44 -29.98
C ALA A 70 0.04 17.39 -29.02
N HIS A 71 -1.11 16.89 -29.48
CA HIS A 71 -2.28 16.69 -28.62
C HIS A 71 -2.07 15.55 -27.62
N ALA A 72 -1.42 14.46 -28.01
CA ALA A 72 -1.15 13.35 -27.09
C ALA A 72 -0.16 13.76 -25.98
N ALA A 73 0.80 14.64 -26.28
CA ALA A 73 1.77 15.16 -25.32
C ALA A 73 1.13 16.01 -24.20
N THR A 74 -0.12 16.45 -24.33
CA THR A 74 -0.81 17.17 -23.24
C THR A 74 -1.29 16.23 -22.12
N GLY A 75 -1.27 14.91 -22.33
CA GLY A 75 -1.71 13.92 -21.35
C GLY A 75 -3.23 13.88 -21.13
N GLN A 76 -4.00 14.69 -21.87
CA GLN A 76 -5.45 14.75 -21.72
C GLN A 76 -6.13 13.47 -22.21
N VAL A 77 -7.17 13.08 -21.47
CA VAL A 77 -8.04 11.95 -21.80
C VAL A 77 -8.57 12.12 -23.24
N PRO A 78 -8.52 11.09 -24.10
CA PRO A 78 -9.10 11.16 -25.44
C PRO A 78 -10.59 11.54 -25.40
N GLY A 79 -11.12 12.21 -26.42
CA GLY A 79 -12.55 12.55 -26.50
C GLY A 79 -13.47 11.39 -26.89
N LYS A 80 -14.78 11.51 -26.67
CA LYS A 80 -15.78 10.44 -26.97
C LYS A 80 -16.16 10.30 -28.46
N SER A 81 -15.61 11.17 -29.31
CA SER A 81 -15.94 11.21 -30.74
C SER A 81 -15.44 9.98 -31.50
N SER A 82 -16.11 9.62 -32.58
CA SER A 82 -15.66 8.53 -33.45
C SER A 82 -14.30 8.77 -34.12
N LYS A 83 -13.85 10.03 -34.12
CA LYS A 83 -12.55 10.49 -34.65
C LYS A 83 -11.44 10.54 -33.58
N ALA A 84 -11.77 10.34 -32.30
CA ALA A 84 -10.80 10.36 -31.22
C ALA A 84 -9.94 9.09 -31.18
N ALA A 85 -8.84 9.14 -30.44
CA ALA A 85 -7.93 8.00 -30.29
C ALA A 85 -8.64 6.83 -29.60
N ARG A 86 -8.37 5.60 -30.08
CA ARG A 86 -8.83 4.38 -29.39
C ARG A 86 -7.91 4.10 -28.22
N VAL A 87 -8.44 3.57 -27.12
CA VAL A 87 -7.66 3.20 -25.94
C VAL A 87 -7.67 1.68 -25.80
N PHE A 88 -6.51 1.10 -25.51
CA PHE A 88 -6.32 -0.31 -25.25
C PHE A 88 -5.62 -0.48 -23.90
N VAL A 89 -5.96 -1.54 -23.18
CA VAL A 89 -5.29 -1.93 -21.94
C VAL A 89 -4.66 -3.30 -22.13
N TRP A 90 -3.46 -3.50 -21.60
CA TRP A 90 -2.81 -4.80 -21.53
C TRP A 90 -3.09 -5.42 -20.16
N GLU A 91 -3.81 -6.55 -20.14
CA GLU A 91 -4.16 -7.28 -18.92
C GLU A 91 -3.48 -8.65 -18.91
N GLU A 92 -3.03 -9.10 -17.73
CA GLU A 92 -2.49 -10.45 -17.57
C GLU A 92 -3.63 -11.47 -17.46
N ILE A 93 -3.66 -12.43 -18.38
CA ILE A 93 -4.64 -13.52 -18.43
C ILE A 93 -3.87 -14.83 -18.61
N ASP A 94 -4.02 -15.76 -17.67
CA ASP A 94 -3.32 -17.05 -17.67
C ASP A 94 -1.79 -16.91 -17.88
N GLY A 95 -1.17 -15.92 -17.23
CA GLY A 95 0.26 -15.62 -17.31
C GLY A 95 0.72 -14.96 -18.62
N ASN A 96 -0.21 -14.51 -19.48
CA ASN A 96 0.09 -13.84 -20.75
C ASN A 96 -0.58 -12.46 -20.81
N LEU A 97 0.15 -11.44 -21.27
CA LEU A 97 -0.41 -10.10 -21.48
C LEU A 97 -1.25 -10.05 -22.76
N ILE A 98 -2.54 -9.79 -22.61
CA ILE A 98 -3.52 -9.70 -23.69
C ILE A 98 -3.94 -8.25 -23.88
N ARG A 99 -3.83 -7.74 -25.12
CA ARG A 99 -4.23 -6.38 -25.50
C ARG A 99 -5.74 -6.33 -25.70
N GLN A 100 -6.42 -5.50 -24.92
CA GLN A 100 -7.88 -5.40 -24.92
C GLN A 100 -8.37 -4.00 -25.29
N ALA A 101 -9.43 -3.89 -26.08
CA ALA A 101 -9.95 -2.59 -26.49
C ALA A 101 -10.89 -2.01 -25.43
N VAL A 102 -10.57 -0.83 -24.90
CA VAL A 102 -11.42 -0.18 -23.91
C VAL A 102 -12.57 0.54 -24.63
N GLY A 103 -13.80 0.14 -24.32
CA GLY A 103 -15.00 0.68 -24.95
C GLY A 103 -15.15 2.20 -24.74
N ARG A 104 -15.71 2.89 -25.74
CA ARG A 104 -15.89 4.36 -25.75
C ARG A 104 -16.74 4.94 -24.60
N LYS A 105 -17.45 4.10 -23.84
CA LYS A 105 -18.28 4.54 -22.71
C LYS A 105 -17.53 4.57 -21.38
N ASN A 106 -16.44 3.80 -21.24
CA ASN A 106 -15.79 3.53 -19.95
C ASN A 106 -14.25 3.69 -20.00
N TYR A 107 -13.69 4.26 -21.07
CA TYR A 107 -12.23 4.40 -21.16
C TYR A 107 -11.66 5.51 -20.28
N GLU A 108 -12.49 6.46 -19.85
CA GLU A 108 -12.09 7.51 -18.89
C GLU A 108 -11.75 6.87 -17.54
N ASP A 109 -12.60 5.97 -17.04
CA ASP A 109 -12.36 5.23 -15.79
C ASP A 109 -11.07 4.39 -15.84
N ARG A 110 -10.79 3.76 -16.99
CA ARG A 110 -9.57 2.97 -17.19
C ARG A 110 -8.35 3.84 -17.47
N TRP A 111 -8.51 5.08 -17.94
CA TRP A 111 -7.40 5.98 -18.25
C TRP A 111 -6.72 6.44 -16.96
N ASP A 112 -7.51 6.78 -15.93
CA ASP A 112 -7.02 7.25 -14.62
C ASP A 112 -6.50 6.11 -13.71
N ASP A 113 -6.58 4.87 -14.17
CA ASP A 113 -5.94 3.72 -13.52
C ASP A 113 -4.44 3.63 -13.82
N PHE A 114 -3.96 4.26 -14.91
CA PHE A 114 -2.57 4.18 -15.35
C PHE A 114 -1.92 5.56 -15.31
N MET A 115 -0.69 5.64 -14.80
CA MET A 115 0.10 6.89 -14.78
C MET A 115 0.48 7.33 -16.20
N PRO A 116 0.80 8.61 -16.47
CA PRO A 116 1.26 9.03 -17.79
C PRO A 116 2.45 8.21 -18.32
N SER A 117 3.39 7.82 -17.45
CA SER A 117 4.51 6.90 -17.77
C SER A 117 4.08 5.50 -18.21
N GLN A 118 2.85 5.10 -17.89
CA GLN A 118 2.24 3.82 -18.22
C GLN A 118 1.30 3.90 -19.45
N ARG A 119 1.27 5.05 -20.14
CA ARG A 119 0.46 5.27 -21.35
C ARG A 119 1.39 5.51 -22.55
N VAL A 120 1.26 4.67 -23.57
CA VAL A 120 2.04 4.78 -24.82
C VAL A 120 1.10 5.14 -25.97
N TYR A 121 1.41 6.19 -26.72
CA TYR A 121 0.60 6.64 -27.86
C TYR A 121 1.19 6.23 -29.22
N ASP A 122 0.37 5.62 -30.07
CA ASP A 122 0.65 5.33 -31.48
C ASP A 122 -0.03 6.36 -32.38
N SER A 123 0.77 7.35 -32.82
CA SER A 123 0.31 8.45 -33.67
C SER A 123 -0.04 8.02 -35.10
N ILE A 124 0.37 6.85 -35.57
CA ILE A 124 0.01 6.36 -36.90
C ILE A 124 -1.43 5.86 -36.87
N HIS A 125 -1.72 4.97 -35.94
CA HIS A 125 -3.02 4.31 -35.83
C HIS A 125 -4.04 5.08 -34.99
N ASN A 126 -3.63 6.17 -34.33
CA ASN A 126 -4.45 6.93 -33.39
C ASN A 126 -4.92 6.06 -32.22
N GLU A 127 -3.99 5.35 -31.58
CA GLU A 127 -4.29 4.39 -30.52
C GLU A 127 -3.42 4.66 -29.29
N TRP A 128 -3.99 4.49 -28.11
CA TRP A 128 -3.30 4.49 -26.82
C TRP A 128 -3.22 3.07 -26.29
N ASP A 129 -2.08 2.72 -25.72
CA ASP A 129 -1.81 1.47 -25.04
C ASP A 129 -1.49 1.78 -23.56
N LEU A 130 -2.29 1.24 -22.65
CA LEU A 130 -2.15 1.38 -21.20
C LEU A 130 -1.62 0.06 -20.63
N CYS A 131 -0.51 0.10 -19.91
CA CYS A 131 0.06 -1.10 -19.28
C CYS A 131 0.94 -0.72 -18.10
N GLU A 132 0.79 -1.43 -16.98
CA GLU A 132 1.61 -1.25 -15.78
C GLU A 132 3.11 -1.48 -16.07
N ASN A 133 3.43 -2.31 -17.06
CA ASN A 133 4.79 -2.69 -17.43
C ASN A 133 5.51 -1.65 -18.31
N PHE A 134 4.86 -0.57 -18.75
CA PHE A 134 5.50 0.44 -19.62
C PHE A 134 6.39 1.43 -18.88
N GLY A 135 6.15 1.62 -17.59
CA GLY A 135 6.97 2.49 -16.77
C GLY A 135 6.79 2.16 -15.30
N PRO A 136 7.81 2.39 -14.46
CA PRO A 136 7.62 2.35 -13.02
C PRO A 136 6.57 3.40 -12.62
N LEU A 137 5.92 3.18 -11.48
CA LEU A 137 5.15 4.21 -10.81
C LEU A 137 6.16 5.32 -10.42
N ASP A 138 6.16 6.45 -11.13
CA ASP A 138 7.05 7.60 -10.87
C ASP A 138 6.25 8.70 -10.17
N ASP A 139 6.87 9.28 -9.13
CA ASP A 139 6.32 10.27 -8.20
C ASP A 139 6.10 11.67 -8.83
N GLN A 140 6.61 11.92 -10.04
CA GLN A 140 6.61 13.26 -10.65
C GLN A 140 5.27 13.73 -11.25
N ASP A 141 4.33 12.82 -11.53
CA ASP A 141 3.05 13.17 -12.19
C ASP A 141 1.87 13.38 -11.23
N LEU A 142 2.06 13.22 -9.91
CA LEU A 142 1.06 13.50 -8.87
C LEU A 142 0.77 15.00 -8.67
N ALA A 143 1.51 15.88 -9.36
CA ALA A 143 1.45 17.33 -9.18
C ALA A 143 0.44 18.05 -10.09
N HIS A 144 -0.33 17.34 -10.94
CA HIS A 144 -1.17 17.96 -11.96
C HIS A 144 -2.67 17.66 -11.91
N ASP A 145 -3.24 17.48 -10.72
CA ASP A 145 -4.70 17.59 -10.51
C ASP A 145 -5.04 18.72 -9.52
N ASP A 146 -4.99 19.97 -10.01
CA ASP A 146 -5.71 21.08 -9.40
C ASP A 146 -7.19 20.97 -9.82
N TRP A 147 -7.98 20.28 -9.00
CA TRP A 147 -9.44 20.38 -9.04
C TRP A 147 -9.95 20.87 -7.70
N ASP A 148 -10.61 22.02 -7.77
CA ASP A 148 -11.05 22.87 -6.67
C ASP A 148 -11.84 22.15 -5.57
N ASP A 149 -11.58 22.64 -4.36
CA ASP A 149 -12.22 22.33 -3.07
C ASP A 149 -13.63 22.93 -3.04
N ASP A 150 -14.60 22.28 -3.69
CA ASP A 150 -16.02 22.61 -3.51
C ASP A 150 -16.68 21.57 -2.60
N GLY A 151 -16.83 21.96 -1.33
CA GLY A 151 -17.36 21.14 -0.25
C GLY A 151 -18.85 20.82 -0.38
N LEU A 152 -19.19 19.61 0.04
CA LEU A 152 -20.50 19.23 0.54
C LEU A 152 -20.30 18.31 1.75
N ASP A 153 -20.23 18.92 2.92
CA ASP A 153 -20.32 18.24 4.21
C ASP A 153 -21.81 18.15 4.59
N ASP A 154 -22.41 16.96 4.52
CA ASP A 154 -23.64 16.68 5.25
C ASP A 154 -23.23 16.25 6.68
N GLU A 155 -23.46 17.14 7.65
CA GLU A 155 -23.34 16.85 9.09
C GLU A 155 -24.36 15.77 9.49
N VAL A 156 -23.88 14.59 9.90
CA VAL A 156 -24.68 13.61 10.63
C VAL A 156 -24.25 13.64 12.10
N PRO A 157 -25.17 13.82 13.07
CA PRO A 157 -24.84 13.92 14.49
C PRO A 157 -24.16 12.64 15.03
N LEU A 158 -23.03 12.83 15.72
CA LEU A 158 -22.32 11.78 16.46
C LEU A 158 -23.13 11.36 17.68
N LEU A 159 -23.34 10.05 17.85
CA LEU A 159 -23.86 9.45 19.09
C LEU A 159 -22.73 9.36 20.13
N PRO A 160 -23.04 9.45 21.43
CA PRO A 160 -22.04 9.59 22.49
C PRO A 160 -21.18 8.34 22.67
N ASP A 161 -19.89 8.59 22.89
CA ASP A 161 -18.84 7.61 23.17
C ASP A 161 -19.15 6.77 24.41
N ASN A 162 -18.92 5.47 24.31
CA ASN A 162 -18.92 4.57 25.46
C ASN A 162 -17.47 4.42 25.94
N ASP A 163 -17.08 5.28 26.86
CA ASP A 163 -15.82 5.25 27.60
C ASP A 163 -15.62 3.92 28.33
N ASN A 164 -14.47 3.27 28.12
CA ASN A 164 -13.72 2.62 29.20
C ASN A 164 -12.38 2.05 28.70
N LEU A 165 -11.35 2.89 28.56
CA LEU A 165 -9.95 2.49 28.73
C LEU A 165 -9.10 3.69 29.20
N THR A 166 -9.31 4.15 30.44
CA THR A 166 -8.30 4.96 31.13
C THR A 166 -7.30 4.04 31.80
N ARG A 167 -6.02 4.13 31.43
CA ARG A 167 -4.94 3.60 32.26
C ARG A 167 -3.75 4.54 32.24
N THR A 168 -3.53 5.12 33.42
CA THR A 168 -2.39 5.94 33.82
C THR A 168 -1.09 5.12 33.79
N GLY A 169 -0.04 5.71 33.22
CA GLY A 169 1.36 5.28 33.35
C GLY A 169 2.19 6.36 34.08
N PRO A 170 3.32 6.00 34.70
CA PRO A 170 3.98 6.81 35.74
C PRO A 170 4.91 7.90 35.19
N HIS A 171 5.08 8.94 36.02
CA HIS A 171 5.84 10.18 35.82
C HIS A 171 7.36 10.02 35.60
N THR A 172 7.92 10.93 34.80
CA THR A 172 9.17 11.73 35.00
C THR A 172 9.32 12.67 33.80
N SER A 173 9.72 13.95 33.82
CA SER A 173 10.19 14.91 34.83
C SER A 173 10.11 16.32 34.21
N GLN A 174 9.40 17.25 34.87
CA GLN A 174 9.74 18.67 34.97
C GLN A 174 10.00 19.51 33.68
N SER A 175 9.19 19.36 32.63
CA SER A 175 9.02 20.40 31.57
C SER A 175 7.67 20.36 30.86
N ASP A 176 6.60 19.85 31.49
CA ASP A 176 5.22 19.80 30.93
C ASP A 176 4.50 21.17 30.96
N LEU A 177 5.22 22.27 30.80
CA LEU A 177 4.59 23.59 30.65
C LEU A 177 4.10 23.73 29.19
N LEU A 178 2.83 23.38 29.00
CA LEU A 178 1.95 23.84 27.90
C LEU A 178 2.30 23.36 26.47
N ILE A 179 2.78 22.13 26.29
CA ILE A 179 2.83 21.54 24.94
C ILE A 179 1.39 21.27 24.49
N LEU A 180 0.95 21.93 23.43
CA LEU A 180 -0.40 21.73 22.87
C LEU A 180 -0.53 20.31 22.27
N PRO A 181 -1.73 19.71 22.22
CA PRO A 181 -1.93 18.38 21.66
C PRO A 181 -1.29 18.19 20.26
N ALA A 182 -1.34 19.23 19.43
CA ALA A 182 -0.72 19.26 18.11
C ALA A 182 0.81 19.26 18.14
N GLU A 183 1.41 20.04 19.03
CA GLU A 183 2.87 20.12 19.17
C GLU A 183 3.42 18.82 19.76
N ARG A 184 2.69 18.21 20.69
CA ARG A 184 3.03 16.89 21.23
C ARG A 184 2.99 15.84 20.13
N GLN A 185 1.94 15.85 19.31
CA GLN A 185 1.84 14.93 18.18
C GLN A 185 2.99 15.13 17.19
N ALA A 186 3.31 16.39 16.87
CA ALA A 186 4.41 16.73 15.98
C ALA A 186 5.78 16.35 16.56
N TYR A 187 5.97 16.49 17.88
CA TYR A 187 7.18 16.05 18.58
C TYR A 187 7.36 14.54 18.45
N LEU A 188 6.32 13.76 18.79
CA LEU A 188 6.40 12.30 18.81
C LEU A 188 6.57 11.68 17.42
N GLN A 189 6.05 12.32 16.39
CA GLN A 189 6.15 11.81 15.01
C GLN A 189 7.37 12.32 14.27
N PHE A 190 7.77 13.57 14.55
CA PHE A 190 8.70 14.31 13.69
C PHE A 190 9.84 14.97 14.45
N GLY A 191 9.88 14.87 15.79
CA GLY A 191 10.87 15.55 16.64
C GLY A 191 10.70 17.07 16.69
N TYR A 192 9.51 17.59 16.36
CA TYR A 192 9.23 19.03 16.39
C TYR A 192 9.37 19.62 17.79
N ILE A 193 10.12 20.71 17.92
CA ILE A 193 10.17 21.52 19.13
C ILE A 193 9.78 22.96 18.84
N ALA A 194 9.18 23.62 19.82
CA ALA A 194 8.78 25.02 19.74
C ALA A 194 9.66 25.87 20.67
N SER A 195 10.96 25.98 20.36
CA SER A 195 11.88 26.80 21.17
C SER A 195 11.42 28.27 21.24
N SER A 196 11.70 28.95 22.36
CA SER A 196 11.39 30.38 22.55
C SER A 196 12.28 31.31 21.73
N ALA A 197 13.28 30.77 21.03
CA ALA A 197 14.11 31.52 20.09
C ALA A 197 13.26 31.95 18.89
N ALA A 198 13.45 33.19 18.43
CA ALA A 198 12.67 33.76 17.34
C ALA A 198 12.79 32.90 16.08
N THR A 199 11.65 32.40 15.59
CA THR A 199 11.56 31.59 14.38
C THR A 199 12.25 32.32 13.22
N ALA A 200 13.21 31.67 12.58
CA ALA A 200 13.75 32.20 11.34
C ALA A 200 12.61 32.31 10.31
N ALA A 201 12.42 33.50 9.73
CA ALA A 201 11.44 33.68 8.67
C ALA A 201 11.79 32.78 7.48
N THR A 202 10.92 31.81 7.16
CA THR A 202 11.09 31.00 5.94
C THR A 202 10.57 31.76 4.73
N GLN A 203 11.27 31.66 3.60
CA GLN A 203 10.78 32.14 2.29
C GLN A 203 9.87 31.11 1.61
N LEU A 204 9.74 29.90 2.19
CA LEU A 204 8.92 28.82 1.64
C LEU A 204 7.42 29.12 1.82
N PRO A 205 6.57 28.70 0.87
CA PRO A 205 5.13 28.81 1.01
C PRO A 205 4.65 27.93 2.17
N LEU A 206 3.96 28.55 3.13
CA LEU A 206 3.46 27.84 4.31
C LEU A 206 2.20 27.02 3.95
N PRO A 207 2.09 25.76 4.41
CA PRO A 207 0.86 24.99 4.30
C PRO A 207 -0.30 25.71 5.01
N THR A 208 -1.54 25.40 4.64
CA THR A 208 -2.71 25.89 5.40
C THR A 208 -2.79 25.16 6.74
N PHE A 209 -3.53 25.72 7.70
CA PHE A 209 -3.80 25.02 8.96
C PHE A 209 -4.51 23.68 8.73
N LYS A 210 -5.47 23.62 7.79
CA LYS A 210 -6.19 22.39 7.39
C LYS A 210 -5.23 21.30 6.91
N VAL A 211 -4.27 21.64 6.04
CA VAL A 211 -3.25 20.68 5.55
C VAL A 211 -2.36 20.20 6.69
N THR A 212 -1.95 21.10 7.58
CA THR A 212 -1.06 20.79 8.71
C THR A 212 -1.73 19.86 9.73
N ALA A 213 -2.99 20.16 10.09
CA ALA A 213 -3.82 19.33 10.95
C ALA A 213 -3.98 17.92 10.35
N LYS A 214 -4.33 17.85 9.07
CA LYS A 214 -4.42 16.60 8.31
C LYS A 214 -3.10 15.81 8.29
N ALA A 215 -1.95 16.46 8.12
CA ALA A 215 -0.64 15.80 8.17
C ALA A 215 -0.29 15.22 9.55
N LEU A 216 -0.86 15.78 10.62
CA LEU A 216 -0.79 15.22 11.99
C LEU A 216 -1.79 14.06 12.21
N GLY A 217 -2.61 13.74 11.20
CA GLY A 217 -3.61 12.68 11.26
C GLY A 217 -4.95 13.09 11.86
N ASP A 218 -5.18 14.39 12.08
CA ASP A 218 -6.43 14.89 12.66
C ASP A 218 -6.87 16.17 11.95
N LYS A 219 -7.95 16.07 11.17
CA LYS A 219 -8.50 17.21 10.42
C LYS A 219 -9.18 18.25 11.32
N ASP A 220 -9.58 17.86 12.52
CA ASP A 220 -10.34 18.68 13.48
C ASP A 220 -9.41 19.30 14.54
N LEU A 221 -8.11 19.06 14.41
CA LEU A 221 -7.08 19.59 15.30
C LEU A 221 -7.02 21.11 15.25
N VAL A 222 -7.25 21.74 16.40
CA VAL A 222 -7.16 23.20 16.55
C VAL A 222 -5.71 23.60 16.75
N LEU A 223 -5.16 24.31 15.76
CA LEU A 223 -3.82 24.91 15.81
C LEU A 223 -3.89 26.36 16.29
N PRO A 224 -2.94 26.85 17.11
CA PRO A 224 -2.93 28.26 17.51
C PRO A 224 -2.83 29.18 16.30
N ALA A 225 -3.82 30.07 16.13
CA ALA A 225 -3.93 30.92 14.94
C ALA A 225 -2.71 31.83 14.70
N ASN A 226 -1.96 32.16 15.75
CA ASN A 226 -0.80 33.07 15.69
C ASN A 226 0.55 32.35 15.69
N ASP A 227 0.59 31.01 15.83
CA ASP A 227 1.84 30.27 15.82
C ASP A 227 2.13 29.70 14.43
N THR A 228 3.08 30.31 13.73
CA THR A 228 3.53 29.88 12.40
C THR A 228 4.67 28.87 12.47
N ARG A 229 5.18 28.53 13.67
CA ARG A 229 6.36 27.63 13.84
C ARG A 229 6.08 26.25 13.29
N LEU A 230 4.96 25.65 13.69
CA LEU A 230 4.59 24.31 13.22
C LEU A 230 4.44 24.27 11.70
N ARG A 231 3.77 25.26 11.10
CA ARG A 231 3.61 25.36 9.65
C ARG A 231 4.94 25.60 8.94
N THR A 232 5.86 26.35 9.56
CA THR A 232 7.23 26.57 9.07
C THR A 232 8.01 25.27 9.10
N PHE A 233 7.90 24.50 10.18
CA PHE A 233 8.49 23.17 10.31
C PHE A 233 7.99 22.24 9.19
N PHE A 234 6.68 22.11 8.98
CA PHE A 234 6.15 21.27 7.90
C PHE A 234 6.58 21.76 6.51
N ALA A 235 6.68 23.07 6.28
CA ALA A 235 7.21 23.61 5.03
C ALA A 235 8.68 23.22 4.81
N GLN A 236 9.51 23.27 5.85
CA GLN A 236 10.91 22.82 5.77
C GLN A 236 10.99 21.30 5.61
N LEU A 237 10.24 20.53 6.39
CA LEU A 237 10.19 19.07 6.39
C LEU A 237 9.91 18.50 4.99
N LYS A 238 8.91 19.06 4.30
CA LYS A 238 8.56 18.66 2.92
C LYS A 238 9.73 18.85 1.94
N ASN A 239 10.51 19.93 2.10
CA ASN A 239 11.53 20.34 1.14
C ASN A 239 12.97 19.94 1.55
N ALA A 240 13.16 19.47 2.78
CA ALA A 240 14.46 19.13 3.31
C ALA A 240 14.97 17.81 2.70
N SER A 241 16.10 17.87 2.00
CA SER A 241 16.85 16.66 1.61
C SER A 241 17.84 16.22 2.70
N ARG A 242 18.17 17.12 3.63
CA ARG A 242 19.11 16.93 4.73
C ARG A 242 18.59 17.57 6.01
N LEU A 243 18.96 17.00 7.16
CA LEU A 243 18.56 17.53 8.48
C LEU A 243 19.00 18.99 8.72
N ASP A 244 20.16 19.39 8.21
CA ASP A 244 20.69 20.76 8.36
C ASP A 244 19.89 21.83 7.60
N MET A 245 18.94 21.44 6.75
CA MET A 245 18.00 22.35 6.10
C MET A 245 16.79 22.69 6.99
N ILE A 246 16.58 21.94 8.07
CA ILE A 246 15.54 22.23 9.07
C ILE A 246 16.16 23.11 10.15
N SER A 247 15.44 24.18 10.48
CA SER A 247 15.79 25.12 11.53
C SER A 247 16.10 24.38 12.85
N PRO A 248 17.28 24.57 13.47
CA PRO A 248 17.63 23.91 14.74
C PRO A 248 16.69 24.24 15.90
N ASP A 249 16.00 25.38 15.83
CA ASP A 249 14.98 25.82 16.78
C ASP A 249 13.63 25.09 16.63
N LEU A 250 13.45 24.34 15.54
CA LEU A 250 12.22 23.59 15.21
C LEU A 250 12.38 22.07 15.31
N LEU A 251 13.60 21.56 15.51
CA LEU A 251 13.90 20.13 15.53
C LEU A 251 14.78 19.76 16.73
N ASP A 252 14.29 18.85 17.57
CA ASP A 252 14.94 18.46 18.84
C ASP A 252 16.34 17.85 18.65
N PHE A 253 16.57 17.26 17.48
CA PHE A 253 17.79 16.51 17.15
C PHE A 253 19.10 17.27 17.43
N HIS A 254 19.09 18.60 17.32
CA HIS A 254 20.30 19.41 17.54
C HIS A 254 20.62 19.63 19.03
N SER A 255 19.71 19.27 19.94
CA SER A 255 19.91 19.43 21.37
C SER A 255 20.69 18.27 21.97
N PRO A 256 21.79 18.50 22.72
CA PRO A 256 22.45 17.47 23.50
C PRO A 256 21.54 16.80 24.54
N SER A 257 20.42 17.42 24.90
CA SER A 257 19.43 16.87 25.84
C SER A 257 18.34 16.04 25.17
N SER A 258 18.32 15.92 23.84
CA SER A 258 17.30 15.16 23.13
C SER A 258 17.33 13.68 23.52
N ASP A 259 16.16 13.06 23.62
CA ASP A 259 16.00 11.65 24.03
C ASP A 259 16.77 10.68 23.13
N ILE A 260 17.00 11.06 21.87
CA ILE A 260 17.81 10.28 20.93
C ILE A 260 19.29 10.15 21.35
N ASN A 261 19.80 11.10 22.13
CA ASN A 261 21.20 11.14 22.59
C ASN A 261 21.37 10.42 23.94
N GLN A 262 20.27 9.93 24.52
CA GLN A 262 20.27 9.13 25.74
C GLN A 262 20.51 7.65 25.41
N VAL A 263 20.77 6.84 26.44
CA VAL A 263 20.89 5.39 26.29
C VAL A 263 19.51 4.84 25.95
N TRP A 264 19.41 4.07 24.87
CA TRP A 264 18.15 3.48 24.43
C TRP A 264 17.85 2.23 25.25
N GLU A 265 16.57 2.04 25.60
CA GLU A 265 16.06 0.84 26.29
C GLU A 265 16.13 -0.43 25.42
N MET A 266 16.22 -0.26 24.10
CA MET A 266 16.28 -1.35 23.12
C MET A 266 17.50 -1.18 22.19
N ASP A 267 18.07 -2.29 21.74
CA ASP A 267 19.08 -2.31 20.69
C ASP A 267 18.39 -2.16 19.32
N ILE A 268 18.76 -1.12 18.56
CA ILE A 268 18.17 -0.84 17.25
C ILE A 268 19.28 -0.84 16.19
N ALA A 269 19.12 -1.72 15.21
CA ALA A 269 20.02 -1.82 14.05
C ALA A 269 19.24 -1.69 12.75
N SER A 270 19.87 -1.17 11.69
CA SER A 270 19.25 -1.10 10.36
C SER A 270 19.97 -1.96 9.33
N PHE A 271 19.22 -2.41 8.32
CA PHE A 271 19.73 -3.13 7.16
C PHE A 271 18.89 -2.84 5.92
N VAL A 272 19.45 -3.11 4.74
CA VAL A 272 18.74 -2.88 3.46
C VAL A 272 18.39 -4.22 2.83
N HIS A 273 17.11 -4.39 2.46
CA HIS A 273 16.61 -5.54 1.73
C HIS A 273 15.69 -5.06 0.60
N ALA A 274 15.88 -5.57 -0.63
CA ALA A 274 15.12 -5.16 -1.81
C ALA A 274 15.04 -3.63 -2.05
N GLY A 275 16.06 -2.87 -1.65
CA GLY A 275 16.10 -1.41 -1.79
C GLY A 275 15.38 -0.63 -0.67
N ILE A 276 14.78 -1.33 0.29
CA ILE A 276 14.08 -0.73 1.44
C ILE A 276 14.97 -0.88 2.69
N THR A 277 15.04 0.17 3.50
CA THR A 277 15.70 0.14 4.81
C THR A 277 14.75 -0.40 5.85
N TYR A 278 15.18 -1.43 6.56
CA TYR A 278 14.48 -2.03 7.69
C TYR A 278 15.23 -1.76 8.98
N TYR A 279 14.49 -1.65 10.08
CA TYR A 279 14.99 -1.41 11.43
C TYR A 279 14.61 -2.60 12.31
N VAL A 280 15.61 -3.25 12.92
CA VAL A 280 15.43 -4.38 13.84
C VAL A 280 15.58 -3.86 15.26
N VAL A 281 14.54 -4.07 16.07
CA VAL A 281 14.51 -3.74 17.49
C VAL A 281 14.69 -5.03 18.29
N LYS A 282 15.75 -5.08 19.10
CA LYS A 282 16.21 -6.24 19.86
C LYS A 282 16.32 -5.89 21.34
N GLN A 283 16.06 -6.88 22.19
CA GLN A 283 16.31 -6.77 23.62
C GLN A 283 17.80 -7.06 23.92
N TYR A 284 18.42 -6.30 24.83
CA TYR A 284 19.85 -6.42 25.15
C TYR A 284 20.25 -7.75 25.80
N ASP A 285 19.61 -8.11 26.91
CA ASP A 285 20.15 -9.13 27.84
C ASP A 285 19.52 -10.53 27.71
N THR A 286 18.32 -10.64 27.14
CA THR A 286 17.64 -11.93 26.94
C THR A 286 17.12 -12.03 25.52
N PRO A 287 17.82 -12.79 24.63
CA PRO A 287 17.32 -13.03 23.28
C PRO A 287 16.00 -13.79 23.37
N GLY A 288 14.90 -13.08 23.13
CA GLY A 288 13.58 -13.68 22.96
C GLY A 288 13.50 -14.48 21.66
N PRO A 289 12.43 -15.29 21.50
CA PRO A 289 12.20 -16.03 20.26
C PRO A 289 11.92 -15.11 19.07
N PHE A 290 11.53 -13.85 19.34
CA PHE A 290 11.13 -12.88 18.33
C PHE A 290 11.90 -11.57 18.46
N VAL A 291 12.06 -10.90 17.32
CA VAL A 291 12.51 -9.51 17.21
C VAL A 291 11.44 -8.69 16.49
N ILE A 292 11.37 -7.38 16.75
CA ILE A 292 10.51 -6.50 15.98
C ILE A 292 11.28 -5.99 14.77
N VAL A 293 10.67 -6.03 13.59
CA VAL A 293 11.21 -5.40 12.39
C VAL A 293 10.22 -4.37 11.85
N LEU A 294 10.72 -3.18 11.56
CA LEU A 294 9.96 -2.04 11.04
C LEU A 294 10.52 -1.60 9.69
N SER A 295 9.65 -1.19 8.77
CA SER A 295 10.05 -0.53 7.51
C SER A 295 9.95 0.99 7.57
N ASN A 296 9.40 1.55 8.66
CA ASN A 296 9.20 2.99 8.85
C ASN A 296 10.23 3.56 9.82
N ALA A 297 10.94 4.59 9.39
CA ALA A 297 11.92 5.30 10.17
C ALA A 297 11.25 6.17 11.24
N THR A 298 10.10 6.79 10.94
CA THR A 298 9.36 7.61 11.93
C THR A 298 8.91 6.78 13.13
N ALA A 299 8.33 5.60 12.88
CA ALA A 299 7.92 4.67 13.94
C ALA A 299 9.12 4.18 14.77
N THR A 300 10.25 3.91 14.12
CA THR A 300 11.48 3.51 14.82
C THR A 300 12.04 4.65 15.67
N LEU A 301 11.97 5.89 15.18
CA LEU A 301 12.36 7.08 15.94
C LEU A 301 11.41 7.31 17.13
N GLU A 302 10.11 7.07 16.96
CA GLU A 302 9.12 7.19 18.04
C GLU A 302 9.40 6.21 19.20
N ILE A 303 9.89 4.99 18.92
CA ILE A 303 10.34 4.03 19.94
C ILE A 303 11.42 4.67 20.83
N VAL A 304 12.42 5.29 20.21
CA VAL A 304 13.54 5.94 20.90
C VAL A 304 13.06 7.14 21.69
N GLN A 305 12.31 8.05 21.05
CA GLN A 305 11.85 9.29 21.67
C GLN A 305 10.93 9.07 22.88
N ASN A 306 10.16 7.98 22.90
CA ASN A 306 9.31 7.66 24.04
C ASN A 306 9.95 6.70 25.04
N GLY A 307 11.18 6.23 24.81
CA GLY A 307 11.82 5.21 25.63
C GLY A 307 10.99 3.93 25.72
N TRP A 308 10.38 3.47 24.61
CA TRP A 308 9.63 2.21 24.62
C TRP A 308 10.59 1.03 24.82
N GLY A 309 10.30 0.20 25.82
CA GLY A 309 11.15 -0.92 26.25
C GLY A 309 10.79 -1.37 27.68
N PRO A 310 11.60 -2.21 28.33
CA PRO A 310 12.86 -2.81 27.86
C PRO A 310 12.67 -4.16 27.14
N ASP A 311 11.43 -4.60 26.91
CA ASP A 311 11.11 -5.89 26.30
C ASP A 311 10.27 -5.75 25.02
N ILE A 312 10.32 -6.79 24.18
CA ILE A 312 9.61 -6.81 22.89
C ILE A 312 8.10 -6.65 23.06
N ALA A 313 7.51 -7.19 24.14
CA ALA A 313 6.07 -7.11 24.34
C ALA A 313 5.62 -5.68 24.71
N SER A 314 6.43 -4.94 25.46
CA SER A 314 6.14 -3.54 25.80
C SER A 314 6.21 -2.63 24.55
N VAL A 315 7.21 -2.82 23.69
CA VAL A 315 7.32 -2.11 22.40
C VAL A 315 6.16 -2.47 21.47
N ALA A 316 5.89 -3.77 21.29
CA ALA A 316 4.79 -4.27 20.47
C ALA A 316 3.44 -3.74 20.94
N ARG A 317 3.23 -3.58 22.26
CA ARG A 317 2.00 -2.99 22.81
C ARG A 317 1.81 -1.57 22.34
N GLN A 318 2.85 -0.75 22.33
CA GLN A 318 2.74 0.65 21.91
C GLN A 318 2.47 0.76 20.41
N LEU A 319 3.18 -0.03 19.60
CA LEU A 319 2.95 -0.12 18.15
C LEU A 319 1.51 -0.57 17.86
N PHE A 320 1.03 -1.63 18.54
CA PHE A 320 -0.33 -2.14 18.42
C PHE A 320 -1.40 -1.10 18.79
N LEU A 321 -1.25 -0.43 19.94
CA LEU A 321 -2.22 0.56 20.41
C LEU A 321 -2.35 1.71 19.40
N ARG A 322 -1.23 2.14 18.83
CA ARG A 322 -1.16 3.19 17.80
C ARG A 322 -1.53 2.71 16.40
N GLY A 323 -1.70 1.41 16.19
CA GLY A 323 -1.96 0.82 14.87
C GLY A 323 -0.82 1.05 13.87
N ILE A 324 0.41 1.09 14.36
CA ILE A 324 1.62 1.18 13.54
C ILE A 324 1.94 -0.23 13.00
N PRO A 325 2.23 -0.39 11.71
CA PRO A 325 2.62 -1.68 11.15
C PRO A 325 3.98 -2.13 11.68
N PHE A 326 4.10 -3.41 12.04
CA PHE A 326 5.36 -4.02 12.45
C PHE A 326 5.39 -5.51 12.12
N GLN A 327 6.59 -6.10 12.06
CA GLN A 327 6.76 -7.55 11.93
C GLN A 327 7.32 -8.12 13.23
N LEU A 328 6.89 -9.32 13.58
CA LEU A 328 7.38 -10.04 14.76
C LEU A 328 8.13 -11.28 14.28
N CYS A 329 9.42 -11.11 13.99
CA CYS A 329 10.18 -12.08 13.20
C CYS A 329 10.94 -13.10 14.05
N ILE A 330 11.10 -14.32 13.54
CA ILE A 330 12.06 -15.32 14.02
C ILE A 330 13.40 -15.10 13.31
N LYS A 331 14.52 -15.27 14.04
CA LYS A 331 15.89 -15.15 13.51
C LYS A 331 16.53 -16.52 13.22
N ASP A 332 17.17 -16.63 12.07
CA ASP A 332 17.47 -17.84 11.28
C ASP A 332 18.47 -18.91 11.82
N SER A 333 18.38 -19.32 13.08
CA SER A 333 19.05 -20.58 13.52
C SER A 333 18.11 -21.62 14.12
N ILE A 334 16.80 -21.36 14.06
CA ILE A 334 15.74 -22.20 14.65
C ILE A 334 14.64 -22.47 13.62
N VAL A 335 15.00 -22.83 12.39
CA VAL A 335 14.04 -23.41 11.45
C VAL A 335 14.28 -24.92 11.44
N PRO A 336 13.60 -25.71 12.29
CA PRO A 336 13.59 -27.15 12.10
C PRO A 336 13.01 -27.43 10.70
N LEU A 337 13.65 -28.33 9.99
CA LEU A 337 13.11 -29.02 8.82
C LEU A 337 11.66 -29.47 9.14
N LEU A 338 10.65 -28.69 8.74
CA LEU A 338 9.24 -28.99 8.97
C LEU A 338 8.56 -29.37 7.66
N ARG A 339 7.55 -30.22 7.84
CA ARG A 339 7.10 -31.27 6.90
C ARG A 339 6.36 -30.71 5.69
N GLU A 340 6.61 -31.32 4.53
CA GLU A 340 5.92 -31.10 3.25
C GLU A 340 4.39 -31.36 3.29
N ASP A 341 3.82 -31.85 4.40
CA ASP A 341 2.53 -32.54 4.40
C ASP A 341 1.32 -31.70 4.85
N LEU A 342 1.47 -30.42 5.19
CA LEU A 342 0.33 -29.58 5.60
C LEU A 342 -0.23 -28.80 4.41
N TYR A 343 -1.27 -29.36 3.77
CA TYR A 343 -2.13 -28.63 2.86
C TYR A 343 -2.84 -27.49 3.60
N LEU A 344 -2.24 -26.31 3.61
CA LEU A 344 -2.91 -25.10 4.06
C LEU A 344 -4.09 -24.80 3.12
N LYS A 345 -5.22 -24.47 3.73
CA LYS A 345 -6.43 -24.12 3.00
C LYS A 345 -6.19 -22.78 2.29
N GLN A 346 -6.04 -22.81 0.96
CA GLN A 346 -6.14 -21.60 0.16
C GLN A 346 -7.55 -21.04 0.32
N TYR A 347 -7.66 -19.79 0.75
CA TYR A 347 -8.93 -19.10 0.92
C TYR A 347 -9.34 -18.49 -0.42
N SER A 348 -10.39 -19.01 -1.04
CA SER A 348 -10.86 -18.51 -2.35
C SER A 348 -11.78 -17.28 -2.21
N GLY A 349 -11.31 -16.22 -1.53
CA GLY A 349 -12.05 -14.95 -1.33
C GLY A 349 -13.55 -15.13 -0.98
N LEU A 350 -14.40 -14.19 -1.40
CA LEU A 350 -15.87 -14.32 -1.34
C LEU A 350 -16.49 -14.86 -2.64
N GLY A 351 -15.64 -15.12 -3.65
CA GLY A 351 -15.99 -15.70 -4.94
C GLY A 351 -16.64 -14.74 -5.94
N TYR A 352 -17.17 -15.32 -7.01
CA TYR A 352 -17.74 -14.60 -8.15
C TYR A 352 -19.24 -14.31 -7.96
N ARG A 353 -19.70 -13.19 -8.51
CA ARG A 353 -21.09 -12.72 -8.46
C ARG A 353 -21.56 -12.22 -9.83
N PRO A 354 -22.86 -12.35 -10.15
CA PRO A 354 -23.41 -11.93 -11.43
C PRO A 354 -23.43 -10.41 -11.57
N GLN A 355 -23.55 -9.92 -12.81
CA GLN A 355 -23.67 -8.50 -13.09
C GLN A 355 -24.83 -7.87 -12.31
N GLY A 356 -24.59 -6.68 -11.75
CA GLY A 356 -25.60 -5.95 -10.98
C GLY A 356 -25.84 -6.52 -9.58
N TYR A 357 -24.96 -7.39 -9.08
CA TYR A 357 -25.02 -7.88 -7.70
C TYR A 357 -25.04 -6.71 -6.71
N GLN A 358 -26.10 -6.69 -5.89
CA GLN A 358 -26.29 -5.75 -4.80
C GLN A 358 -26.31 -6.55 -3.49
N PRO A 359 -25.25 -6.50 -2.69
CA PRO A 359 -25.27 -7.20 -1.42
C PRO A 359 -26.16 -6.48 -0.43
N ASN A 360 -26.62 -7.24 0.55
CA ASN A 360 -27.41 -6.73 1.66
C ASN A 360 -26.75 -7.09 3.00
N LEU A 361 -27.44 -6.81 4.11
CA LEU A 361 -26.94 -7.10 5.46
C LEU A 361 -26.67 -8.60 5.71
N LEU A 362 -27.38 -9.50 5.02
CA LEU A 362 -27.11 -10.94 5.11
C LEU A 362 -25.79 -11.30 4.43
N ASP A 363 -25.48 -10.68 3.29
CA ASP A 363 -24.18 -10.84 2.62
C ASP A 363 -23.04 -10.30 3.50
N TYR A 364 -23.27 -9.15 4.17
CA TYR A 364 -22.30 -8.62 5.13
C TYR A 364 -22.08 -9.57 6.31
N ALA A 365 -23.16 -10.11 6.91
CA ALA A 365 -23.06 -11.08 7.99
C ALA A 365 -22.35 -12.38 7.58
N ALA A 366 -22.59 -12.85 6.35
CA ALA A 366 -21.87 -13.99 5.80
C ALA A 366 -20.37 -13.69 5.64
N TYR A 367 -20.04 -12.53 5.07
CA TYR A 367 -18.65 -12.05 4.95
C TYR A 367 -17.96 -11.98 6.32
N THR A 368 -18.57 -11.34 7.32
CA THR A 368 -17.96 -11.20 8.64
C THR A 368 -17.73 -12.55 9.29
N ASN A 369 -18.65 -13.51 9.14
CA ASN A 369 -18.46 -14.87 9.65
C ASN A 369 -17.23 -15.57 9.01
N PHE A 370 -17.07 -15.49 7.69
CA PHE A 370 -15.89 -16.08 7.02
C PHE A 370 -14.59 -15.38 7.41
N ARG A 371 -14.62 -14.05 7.46
CA ARG A 371 -13.48 -13.23 7.88
C ARG A 371 -13.06 -13.55 9.30
N ASP A 372 -13.99 -13.58 10.25
CA ASP A 372 -13.69 -13.76 11.67
C ASP A 372 -13.13 -15.17 11.93
N GLN A 373 -13.65 -16.19 11.24
CA GLN A 373 -13.07 -17.54 11.25
C GLN A 373 -11.63 -17.57 10.74
N PHE A 374 -11.31 -16.80 9.69
CA PHE A 374 -9.95 -16.66 9.19
C PHE A 374 -9.05 -15.93 10.18
N LEU A 375 -9.52 -14.80 10.74
CA LEU A 375 -8.76 -13.99 11.69
C LEU A 375 -8.44 -14.76 12.98
N MET A 376 -9.26 -15.71 13.40
CA MET A 376 -8.97 -16.57 14.56
C MET A 376 -7.88 -17.62 14.30
N THR A 377 -7.34 -17.72 13.08
CA THR A 377 -6.18 -18.58 12.79
C THR A 377 -4.87 -17.86 13.08
N ALA A 378 -3.75 -18.58 13.11
CA ALA A 378 -2.42 -17.97 13.28
C ALA A 378 -2.10 -16.87 12.24
N ARG A 379 -2.69 -16.95 11.04
CA ARG A 379 -2.54 -15.96 9.97
C ARG A 379 -3.22 -14.63 10.31
N GLY A 380 -4.25 -14.65 11.16
CA GLY A 380 -4.88 -13.42 11.65
C GLY A 380 -3.95 -12.58 12.52
N HIS A 381 -2.92 -13.16 13.14
CA HIS A 381 -1.91 -12.39 13.86
C HIS A 381 -1.10 -11.49 12.90
N ALA A 382 -0.81 -11.96 11.68
CA ALA A 382 -0.19 -11.13 10.65
C ALA A 382 -1.11 -9.98 10.21
N ALA A 383 -2.42 -10.24 10.07
CA ALA A 383 -3.41 -9.19 9.81
C ALA A 383 -3.43 -8.13 10.90
N LEU A 384 -3.29 -8.55 12.17
CA LEU A 384 -3.28 -7.67 13.32
C LEU A 384 -2.07 -6.72 13.33
N ARG A 385 -0.94 -7.16 12.79
CA ARG A 385 0.30 -6.38 12.69
C ARG A 385 0.48 -5.63 11.36
N TYR A 386 -0.41 -5.85 10.40
CA TYR A 386 -0.34 -5.27 9.05
C TYR A 386 -0.43 -3.73 9.03
N GLY A 387 -0.98 -3.12 10.08
CA GLY A 387 -1.33 -1.69 10.11
C GLY A 387 -2.58 -1.35 9.27
N GLY A 388 -2.91 -0.06 9.21
CA GLY A 388 -4.00 0.47 8.40
C GLY A 388 -5.35 -0.20 8.63
N VAL A 389 -6.16 -0.26 7.56
CA VAL A 389 -7.53 -0.81 7.62
C VAL A 389 -7.55 -2.30 7.98
N VAL A 390 -6.55 -3.07 7.54
CA VAL A 390 -6.45 -4.52 7.80
C VAL A 390 -6.31 -4.78 9.29
N ALA A 391 -5.34 -4.12 9.94
CA ALA A 391 -5.15 -4.25 11.37
C ALA A 391 -6.36 -3.74 12.16
N ARG A 392 -7.00 -2.64 11.71
CA ARG A 392 -8.19 -2.14 12.39
C ARG A 392 -9.37 -3.13 12.32
N ILE A 393 -9.56 -3.81 11.19
CA ILE A 393 -10.55 -4.86 11.03
C ILE A 393 -10.19 -6.06 11.92
N ALA A 394 -8.92 -6.49 11.93
CA ALA A 394 -8.45 -7.58 12.76
C ALA A 394 -8.67 -7.30 14.27
N ARG A 395 -8.44 -6.07 14.73
CA ARG A 395 -8.69 -5.61 16.12
C ARG A 395 -10.15 -5.66 16.55
N ALA A 396 -11.10 -5.81 15.63
CA ALA A 396 -12.50 -6.04 15.98
C ALA A 396 -12.76 -7.47 16.47
N VAL A 397 -11.83 -8.40 16.21
CA VAL A 397 -11.94 -9.84 16.52
C VAL A 397 -10.85 -10.30 17.48
N LEU A 398 -9.62 -9.80 17.29
CA LEU A 398 -8.42 -10.23 18.00
C LEU A 398 -7.99 -9.22 19.07
N THR A 399 -7.25 -9.72 20.04
CA THR A 399 -6.71 -8.98 21.18
C THR A 399 -5.23 -8.68 21.02
N PHE A 400 -4.68 -7.85 21.91
CA PHE A 400 -3.24 -7.56 21.90
C PHE A 400 -2.40 -8.83 22.15
N GLU A 401 -2.90 -9.74 22.99
CA GLU A 401 -2.24 -11.00 23.31
C GLU A 401 -1.99 -11.84 22.07
N ASP A 402 -2.89 -11.79 21.09
CA ASP A 402 -2.75 -12.48 19.80
C ASP A 402 -1.65 -11.83 18.93
N ALA A 403 -1.40 -10.52 19.07
CA ALA A 403 -0.36 -9.81 18.32
C ALA A 403 1.06 -10.22 18.74
N LEU A 404 1.22 -10.73 19.98
CA LEU A 404 2.47 -11.23 20.53
C LEU A 404 2.79 -12.67 20.16
N LEU A 405 1.82 -13.38 19.58
CA LEU A 405 2.06 -14.69 19.00
C LEU A 405 2.87 -14.51 17.72
N GLY A 406 4.02 -15.16 17.68
CA GLY A 406 4.94 -15.09 16.54
C GLY A 406 4.37 -15.67 15.25
N PRO A 407 5.22 -15.83 14.23
CA PRO A 407 4.82 -16.35 12.93
C PRO A 407 4.27 -17.78 13.05
N SER A 408 3.41 -18.15 12.11
CA SER A 408 2.85 -19.50 12.00
C SER A 408 3.95 -20.54 11.75
N ASP A 409 3.65 -21.80 12.09
CA ASP A 409 4.55 -22.95 11.82
C ASP A 409 4.90 -23.11 10.32
N ASN A 410 4.15 -22.46 9.43
CA ASN A 410 4.33 -22.52 7.97
C ASN A 410 4.93 -21.23 7.39
N VAL A 411 5.57 -20.40 8.22
CA VAL A 411 6.23 -19.15 7.82
C VAL A 411 7.23 -19.34 6.67
N THR A 412 7.82 -20.53 6.52
CA THR A 412 8.74 -20.83 5.42
C THR A 412 8.06 -21.05 4.07
N TYR A 413 6.74 -21.28 4.04
CA TYR A 413 5.96 -21.54 2.82
C TYR A 413 5.18 -20.31 2.34
N HIS A 414 4.52 -19.60 3.26
CA HIS A 414 3.66 -18.44 2.98
C HIS A 414 4.08 -17.19 3.77
N GLY A 415 5.25 -17.20 4.38
CA GLY A 415 5.83 -16.02 5.02
C GLY A 415 6.76 -15.25 4.08
N ALA A 416 7.15 -14.08 4.55
CA ALA A 416 8.22 -13.30 3.96
C ALA A 416 9.52 -13.53 4.74
N HIS A 417 10.64 -13.37 4.05
CA HIS A 417 11.94 -13.34 4.67
C HIS A 417 12.66 -12.04 4.32
N LEU A 418 13.31 -11.45 5.31
CA LEU A 418 14.17 -10.28 5.15
C LEU A 418 15.61 -10.68 5.41
N ILE A 419 16.48 -10.39 4.44
CA ILE A 419 17.90 -10.81 4.47
C ILE A 419 18.79 -9.61 4.78
N ASN A 420 19.48 -9.67 5.92
CA ASN A 420 20.57 -8.79 6.27
C ASN A 420 21.90 -9.37 5.77
N LYS A 421 22.23 -9.06 4.51
CA LYS A 421 23.45 -9.57 3.84
C LYS A 421 24.75 -9.20 4.54
N ARG A 422 24.77 -8.13 5.34
CA ARG A 422 25.98 -7.66 6.05
C ARG A 422 26.38 -8.60 7.17
N PHE A 423 25.40 -9.17 7.85
CA PHE A 423 25.61 -10.03 9.02
C PHE A 423 25.15 -11.48 8.81
N ASP A 424 24.72 -11.82 7.58
CA ASP A 424 24.20 -13.15 7.23
C ASP A 424 23.04 -13.57 8.13
N GLU A 425 22.13 -12.63 8.43
CA GLU A 425 20.95 -12.87 9.25
C GLU A 425 19.69 -12.84 8.38
N THR A 426 18.80 -13.80 8.58
CA THR A 426 17.44 -13.76 8.00
C THR A 426 16.40 -13.60 9.11
N TYR A 427 15.36 -12.86 8.79
CA TYR A 427 14.21 -12.58 9.64
C TYR A 427 12.94 -13.07 8.94
N TRP A 428 12.17 -13.96 9.59
CA TRP A 428 10.97 -14.59 9.03
C TRP A 428 9.71 -14.15 9.76
N ASP A 429 8.67 -13.72 9.03
CA ASP A 429 7.32 -13.49 9.55
C ASP A 429 6.26 -13.90 8.52
N ASP A 430 5.04 -14.13 8.97
CA ASP A 430 3.91 -14.42 8.09
C ASP A 430 3.63 -13.21 7.18
N GLN A 431 3.35 -13.49 5.89
CA GLN A 431 2.93 -12.48 4.93
C GLN A 431 1.57 -12.87 4.38
N LEU A 432 0.56 -12.02 4.57
CA LEU A 432 -0.76 -12.27 4.02
C LEU A 432 -0.73 -12.33 2.49
N THR A 433 -1.45 -13.31 1.92
CA THR A 433 -1.62 -13.43 0.46
C THR A 433 -2.67 -12.43 -0.05
N ALA A 434 -2.70 -12.23 -1.37
CA ALA A 434 -3.71 -11.36 -2.00
C ALA A 434 -5.15 -11.83 -1.70
N ASP A 435 -5.40 -13.15 -1.74
CA ASP A 435 -6.72 -13.70 -1.44
C ASP A 435 -7.12 -13.54 0.03
N GLU A 436 -6.16 -13.65 0.95
CA GLU A 436 -6.39 -13.39 2.38
C GLU A 436 -6.74 -11.92 2.63
N LEU A 437 -6.02 -10.98 1.99
CA LEU A 437 -6.33 -9.55 2.04
C LEU A 437 -7.71 -9.26 1.44
N ASP A 438 -8.04 -9.88 0.31
CA ASP A 438 -9.33 -9.74 -0.35
C ASP A 438 -10.48 -10.29 0.53
N LEU A 439 -10.25 -11.42 1.23
CA LEU A 439 -11.18 -11.93 2.24
C LEU A 439 -11.34 -10.94 3.40
N ILE A 440 -10.26 -10.39 3.96
CA ILE A 440 -10.33 -9.42 5.07
C ILE A 440 -11.10 -8.17 4.67
N CYS A 441 -10.80 -7.61 3.50
CA CYS A 441 -11.44 -6.41 2.97
C CYS A 441 -12.85 -6.65 2.41
N GLY A 442 -13.28 -7.91 2.30
CA GLY A 442 -14.60 -8.30 1.84
C GLY A 442 -14.82 -8.01 0.35
N VAL A 443 -13.87 -8.45 -0.49
CA VAL A 443 -13.86 -8.27 -1.94
C VAL A 443 -14.72 -9.33 -2.63
N TYR A 444 -15.55 -8.89 -3.57
CA TYR A 444 -16.29 -9.73 -4.52
C TYR A 444 -15.80 -9.46 -5.94
N HIS A 445 -15.78 -10.50 -6.77
CA HIS A 445 -15.56 -10.38 -8.22
C HIS A 445 -16.90 -10.39 -8.92
N VAL A 446 -17.30 -9.26 -9.51
CA VAL A 446 -18.61 -9.10 -10.15
C VAL A 446 -18.44 -9.10 -11.66
N ALA A 447 -19.19 -9.96 -12.36
CA ALA A 447 -19.22 -9.98 -13.81
C ALA A 447 -19.60 -8.60 -14.38
N THR A 448 -18.83 -8.10 -15.34
CA THR A 448 -19.13 -6.80 -15.99
C THR A 448 -20.32 -6.89 -16.95
N GLY A 449 -20.74 -8.12 -17.28
CA GLY A 449 -21.84 -8.42 -18.22
C GLY A 449 -21.55 -8.00 -19.65
N GLN A 450 -20.27 -7.85 -20.01
CA GLN A 450 -19.89 -7.67 -21.40
C GLN A 450 -20.06 -9.00 -22.14
N THR A 451 -20.88 -9.03 -23.18
CA THR A 451 -20.98 -10.17 -24.09
C THR A 451 -20.01 -9.99 -25.25
N ASP A 452 -19.38 -11.08 -25.67
CA ASP A 452 -18.67 -11.14 -26.95
C ASP A 452 -19.63 -10.93 -28.13
N GLN A 453 -19.07 -10.87 -29.34
CA GLN A 453 -19.83 -10.65 -30.57
C GLN A 453 -20.76 -11.82 -30.95
N ASN A 454 -20.63 -12.96 -30.28
CA ASN A 454 -21.47 -14.14 -30.46
C ASN A 454 -22.57 -14.24 -29.39
N GLY A 455 -22.67 -13.25 -28.49
CA GLY A 455 -23.64 -13.25 -27.39
C GLY A 455 -23.24 -14.14 -26.21
N VAL A 456 -21.97 -14.56 -26.12
CA VAL A 456 -21.43 -15.29 -24.97
C VAL A 456 -20.92 -14.26 -23.96
N GLU A 457 -21.33 -14.37 -22.69
CA GLU A 457 -20.79 -13.51 -21.62
C GLU A 457 -19.27 -13.69 -21.49
N ASN A 458 -18.52 -12.60 -21.59
CA ASN A 458 -17.10 -12.57 -21.28
C ASN A 458 -16.91 -12.78 -19.78
N GLN A 459 -15.83 -13.48 -19.41
CA GLN A 459 -15.45 -13.71 -18.01
C GLN A 459 -14.85 -12.48 -17.31
N GLN A 460 -14.93 -11.29 -17.91
CA GLN A 460 -14.41 -10.08 -17.30
C GLN A 460 -15.17 -9.74 -16.02
N THR A 461 -14.43 -9.47 -14.96
CA THR A 461 -14.98 -9.07 -13.67
C THR A 461 -14.39 -7.76 -13.18
N THR A 462 -15.18 -7.00 -12.43
CA THR A 462 -14.72 -5.87 -11.63
C THR A 462 -14.69 -6.27 -10.15
N THR A 463 -13.78 -5.70 -9.38
CA THR A 463 -13.71 -5.90 -7.94
C THR A 463 -14.50 -4.82 -7.21
N ILE A 464 -15.34 -5.25 -6.28
CA ILE A 464 -16.08 -4.36 -5.37
C ILE A 464 -15.95 -4.89 -3.94
N SER A 465 -15.86 -4.01 -2.95
CA SER A 465 -15.54 -4.43 -1.58
C SER A 465 -16.23 -3.63 -0.48
N TRP A 466 -16.34 -4.27 0.70
CA TRP A 466 -16.90 -3.65 1.90
C TRP A 466 -15.94 -2.62 2.51
N TRP A 467 -14.65 -2.93 2.50
CA TRP A 467 -13.55 -2.10 2.98
C TRP A 467 -12.52 -1.85 1.88
N PRO A 468 -11.76 -0.74 1.92
CA PRO A 468 -10.71 -0.48 0.95
C PRO A 468 -9.62 -1.55 1.04
N ARG A 469 -9.07 -1.97 -0.10
CA ARG A 469 -7.86 -2.80 -0.14
C ARG A 469 -6.64 -2.00 0.33
N PRO A 470 -5.62 -2.63 0.94
CA PRO A 470 -4.46 -1.93 1.49
C PRO A 470 -3.76 -1.00 0.50
N VAL A 471 -3.59 -1.46 -0.74
CA VAL A 471 -2.94 -0.70 -1.83
C VAL A 471 -3.57 0.69 -2.06
N TYR A 472 -4.87 0.84 -1.79
CA TYR A 472 -5.56 2.13 -1.95
C TYR A 472 -5.46 2.98 -0.68
N PHE A 473 -5.51 2.34 0.50
CA PHE A 473 -5.37 3.02 1.77
C PHE A 473 -3.96 3.61 1.93
N GLU A 474 -2.93 2.82 1.62
CA GLU A 474 -1.52 3.19 1.73
C GLU A 474 -1.16 4.44 0.89
N LYS A 475 -1.81 4.61 -0.25
CA LYS A 475 -1.64 5.76 -1.15
C LYS A 475 -2.54 6.95 -0.81
N SER A 476 -3.50 6.78 0.09
CA SER A 476 -4.39 7.85 0.49
C SER A 476 -3.71 8.77 1.51
N GLY A 477 -4.14 10.03 1.59
CA GLY A 477 -3.65 10.94 2.64
C GLY A 477 -4.12 10.55 4.06
N LEU A 478 -4.97 9.53 4.22
CA LEU A 478 -5.26 8.95 5.54
C LEU A 478 -4.06 8.17 6.08
N ASN A 479 -3.19 7.65 5.21
CA ASN A 479 -1.98 6.96 5.62
C ASN A 479 -0.91 7.96 6.07
N VAL A 480 -0.88 8.22 7.37
CA VAL A 480 0.12 9.06 8.04
C VAL A 480 1.14 8.21 8.85
N GLY A 481 1.24 6.90 8.56
CA GLY A 481 2.18 5.98 9.22
C GLY A 481 1.67 5.28 10.49
N TRP A 482 0.47 5.63 10.96
CA TRP A 482 -0.19 5.04 12.13
C TRP A 482 -1.71 5.17 12.01
N TRP A 483 -2.48 4.52 12.89
CA TRP A 483 -3.94 4.59 12.90
C TRP A 483 -4.45 5.86 13.59
N SER A 484 -4.52 6.95 12.83
CA SER A 484 -4.85 8.29 13.32
C SER A 484 -6.34 8.51 13.63
N PRO A 485 -6.72 9.60 14.35
CA PRO A 485 -8.11 9.97 14.55
C PRO A 485 -8.91 10.08 13.23
N ALA A 486 -8.30 10.61 12.17
CA ALA A 486 -8.93 10.66 10.86
C ALA A 486 -9.19 9.25 10.28
N CYS A 487 -8.29 8.29 10.49
CA CYS A 487 -8.49 6.89 10.10
C CYS A 487 -9.66 6.26 10.86
N GLU A 488 -9.74 6.46 12.18
CA GLU A 488 -10.83 5.93 13.00
C GLU A 488 -12.17 6.56 12.61
N ALA A 489 -12.22 7.88 12.38
CA ALA A 489 -13.43 8.56 11.93
C ALA A 489 -13.92 8.04 10.57
N PHE A 490 -13.00 7.75 9.64
CA PHE A 490 -13.33 7.10 8.38
C PHE A 490 -13.92 5.70 8.60
N TYR A 491 -13.25 4.87 9.40
CA TYR A 491 -13.69 3.49 9.67
C TYR A 491 -15.06 3.45 10.33
N GLN A 492 -15.29 4.26 11.37
CA GLN A 492 -16.55 4.31 12.11
C GLN A 492 -17.70 4.81 11.24
N ARG A 493 -17.47 5.84 10.41
CA ARG A 493 -18.46 6.32 9.45
C ARG A 493 -18.86 5.20 8.48
N ARG A 494 -17.89 4.50 7.92
CA ARG A 494 -18.14 3.40 6.99
C ARG A 494 -18.86 2.23 7.68
N LEU A 495 -18.44 1.86 8.88
CA LEU A 495 -19.10 0.83 9.67
C LEU A 495 -20.57 1.18 9.91
N SER A 496 -20.84 2.42 10.32
CA SER A 496 -22.19 2.93 10.54
C SER A 496 -23.06 2.81 9.28
N GLN A 497 -22.56 3.26 8.11
CA GLN A 497 -23.28 3.12 6.85
C GLN A 497 -23.61 1.65 6.54
N ILE A 498 -22.67 0.74 6.79
CA ILE A 498 -22.89 -0.70 6.59
C ILE A 498 -23.97 -1.22 7.53
N THR A 499 -23.88 -0.92 8.82
CA THR A 499 -24.82 -1.45 9.83
C THR A 499 -26.24 -0.92 9.67
N HIS A 500 -26.40 0.30 9.13
CA HIS A 500 -27.72 0.87 8.84
C HIS A 500 -28.29 0.41 7.48
N GLY A 501 -27.50 -0.31 6.68
CA GLY A 501 -27.93 -0.77 5.35
C GLY A 501 -27.84 0.31 4.27
N ASP A 502 -27.19 1.44 4.56
CA ASP A 502 -27.01 2.57 3.65
C ASP A 502 -25.76 2.41 2.76
N ALA A 503 -24.82 1.55 3.15
CA ALA A 503 -23.59 1.35 2.40
C ALA A 503 -23.82 0.51 1.13
N THR A 504 -23.27 0.99 0.02
CA THR A 504 -23.01 0.19 -1.18
C THR A 504 -21.57 -0.32 -1.16
N LEU A 505 -21.32 -1.48 -1.78
CA LEU A 505 -19.94 -1.88 -2.07
C LEU A 505 -19.30 -0.85 -2.98
N CYS A 506 -18.00 -0.63 -2.77
CA CYS A 506 -17.26 0.35 -3.53
C CYS A 506 -16.30 -0.35 -4.51
N THR A 507 -16.26 0.16 -5.74
CA THR A 507 -15.20 -0.11 -6.70
C THR A 507 -13.90 0.58 -6.27
N GLN A 508 -12.80 0.26 -6.94
CA GLN A 508 -11.53 0.97 -6.80
C GLN A 508 -11.67 2.50 -6.94
N GLY A 509 -12.34 2.97 -8.00
CA GLY A 509 -12.53 4.41 -8.23
C GLY A 509 -13.37 5.08 -7.13
N GLN A 510 -14.38 4.39 -6.63
CA GLN A 510 -15.20 4.88 -5.52
C GLN A 510 -14.40 4.96 -4.21
N TRP A 511 -13.49 4.02 -3.96
CA TRP A 511 -12.60 4.08 -2.80
C TRP A 511 -11.65 5.29 -2.85
N LYS A 512 -11.07 5.59 -4.02
CA LYS A 512 -10.24 6.81 -4.20
C LYS A 512 -11.02 8.07 -3.80
N ASN A 513 -12.29 8.17 -4.20
CA ASN A 513 -13.14 9.31 -3.85
C ASN A 513 -13.56 9.32 -2.36
N ASN A 514 -13.92 8.16 -1.80
CA ASN A 514 -14.35 8.04 -0.41
C ASN A 514 -13.22 8.26 0.61
N MET A 515 -11.98 8.03 0.19
CA MET A 515 -10.77 8.27 1.00
C MET A 515 -10.05 9.55 0.55
N LYS A 516 -10.75 10.44 -0.16
CA LYS A 516 -10.18 11.73 -0.59
C LYS A 516 -9.76 12.52 0.65
N PHE A 517 -8.45 12.63 0.80
CA PHE A 517 -7.81 13.44 1.82
C PHE A 517 -6.98 14.52 1.12
N ASP A 518 -6.23 15.32 1.87
CA ASP A 518 -5.39 16.33 1.22
C ASP A 518 -4.23 15.66 0.49
N SER A 519 -4.17 15.83 -0.84
CA SER A 519 -3.16 15.22 -1.70
C SER A 519 -1.73 15.64 -1.36
N LYS A 520 -1.56 16.71 -0.57
CA LYS A 520 -0.25 17.20 -0.14
C LYS A 520 0.29 16.45 1.08
N VAL A 521 -0.54 15.71 1.81
CA VAL A 521 -0.15 14.98 3.04
C VAL A 521 0.99 13.99 2.82
N PRO A 522 0.94 13.10 1.80
CA PRO A 522 2.02 12.13 1.55
C PRO A 522 3.41 12.77 1.48
N ALA A 523 3.55 13.93 0.83
CA ALA A 523 4.84 14.62 0.71
C ALA A 523 5.43 15.08 2.07
N TYR A 524 4.58 15.37 3.07
CA TYR A 524 5.06 15.68 4.42
C TYR A 524 5.51 14.41 5.15
N ILE A 525 4.80 13.30 4.97
CA ILE A 525 5.15 11.99 5.55
C ILE A 525 6.46 11.47 4.95
N GLU A 526 6.65 11.59 3.64
CA GLU A 526 7.92 11.25 2.98
C GLU A 526 9.09 12.11 3.49
N GLY A 527 8.87 13.40 3.69
CA GLY A 527 9.85 14.30 4.31
C GLY A 527 10.21 13.87 5.73
N ALA A 528 9.21 13.45 6.51
CA ALA A 528 9.38 12.91 7.85
C ALA A 528 10.19 11.61 7.86
N GLU A 529 9.81 10.63 7.04
CA GLU A 529 10.54 9.35 6.91
C GLU A 529 12.01 9.58 6.55
N ARG A 530 12.26 10.48 5.60
CA ARG A 530 13.62 10.83 5.18
C ARG A 530 14.44 11.43 6.33
N CYS A 531 13.85 12.35 7.10
CA CYS A 531 14.53 12.97 8.24
C CYS A 531 14.78 11.97 9.36
N ALA A 532 13.76 11.18 9.74
CA ALA A 532 13.89 10.14 10.75
C ALA A 532 14.96 9.11 10.38
N ALA A 533 15.04 8.72 9.10
CA ALA A 533 16.07 7.79 8.62
C ALA A 533 17.49 8.38 8.76
N GLN A 534 17.67 9.68 8.50
CA GLN A 534 18.96 10.37 8.72
C GLN A 534 19.32 10.43 10.20
N ILE A 535 18.35 10.71 11.07
CA ILE A 535 18.54 10.73 12.53
C ILE A 535 19.03 9.35 12.99
N LEU A 536 18.28 8.29 12.67
CA LEU A 536 18.62 6.92 13.04
C LEU A 536 19.95 6.44 12.43
N GLY A 537 20.39 7.00 11.30
CA GLY A 537 21.69 6.71 10.70
C GLY A 537 22.87 7.43 11.35
N THR A 538 22.64 8.53 12.08
CA THR A 538 23.68 9.31 12.75
C THR A 538 23.90 8.89 14.20
N VAL A 539 22.85 8.43 14.88
CA VAL A 539 22.95 7.90 16.22
C VAL A 539 23.52 6.48 16.13
N ARG A 540 24.71 6.26 16.71
CA ARG A 540 25.24 4.90 16.88
C ARG A 540 24.54 4.27 18.09
N PRO A 541 24.05 3.03 17.99
CA PRO A 541 23.69 2.26 19.19
C PRO A 541 24.88 2.10 20.13
#